data_AF-A0A259RU05-F1
#
_entry.id   AF-A0A259RU05-F1
#
_cell.length_a   1.000
_cell.length_b   1.000
_cell.length_c   1.000
_cell.angle_alpha   90.00
_cell.angle_beta   90.00
_cell.angle_gamma   90.00
#
_symmetry.space_group_name_H-M   'P 1'
#
loop_
_entity.id
_entity.type
_entity.pdbx_description
1 polymer ?
#
loop_
_entity_poly.entity_id
_entity_poly.type
_entity_poly.pdbx_seq_one_letter_code
_entity_poly.pdbx_strand_id
1 'polypeptide(L)'
;MPPGSTFRSHVLGEDRPMCCPGCQAVADAIVENGMEDYYRHRTEPGVRPADNMSRILEELSVYDRPEMQKSFVANREGDTREASLILEGIVCSACVWLTERHVRQLPGVISFSVNFSTHRAQVSWDNRQIKLSEILHAIAAIGYRAHPYDPNRQDRVFKRERHLLMQRLAVAGLVYLQVMMISMALYFGDYLGINDQLRYFFWWVSLILSTPIVLYSGQAFFKPAWRDLKQKQVGMDLPVSLSIILAYAGSAWAVITNSGHIYFDSVTMFIALLLGGRLLELSARHKAGEMSESLTRLVPAVAHRIEPDGSVLAIPAFDLVEGDRVLIRPGDAVPADGVVHEGESSVNAAMLTGESVPESKYP
;
A
#
# COMPACT_ATOMS: atom_id res chain seq x y z
N MET A 1 6.37 -39.39 22.21
CA MET A 1 4.91 -39.61 22.37
C MET A 1 4.54 -39.51 23.84
N PRO A 2 3.30 -39.14 24.21
CA PRO A 2 2.88 -39.26 25.60
C PRO A 2 2.94 -40.74 26.02
N PRO A 3 3.44 -41.07 27.23
CA PRO A 3 3.46 -42.44 27.72
C PRO A 3 2.02 -42.95 27.89
N GLY A 4 1.68 -44.06 27.21
CA GLY A 4 0.36 -44.71 27.29
C GLY A 4 -0.53 -44.62 26.03
N SER A 5 -0.03 -44.21 24.86
CA SER A 5 -0.85 -44.27 23.64
C SER A 5 -1.06 -45.72 23.18
N THR A 6 -2.31 -46.09 22.93
CA THR A 6 -2.73 -47.43 22.48
C THR A 6 -2.89 -47.54 20.97
N PHE A 7 -2.83 -46.41 20.26
CA PHE A 7 -3.03 -46.32 18.81
C PHE A 7 -1.76 -46.74 18.07
N ARG A 8 -1.86 -47.62 17.06
CA ARG A 8 -0.75 -48.10 16.24
C ARG A 8 -1.18 -48.18 14.78
N SER A 9 -0.24 -47.94 13.87
CA SER A 9 -0.44 -48.07 12.42
C SER A 9 0.77 -48.79 11.82
N HIS A 10 0.54 -49.63 10.82
CA HIS A 10 1.57 -50.41 10.15
C HIS A 10 2.15 -49.61 8.99
N VAL A 11 3.37 -49.07 9.17
CA VAL A 11 4.00 -48.15 8.21
C VAL A 11 5.39 -48.68 7.87
N LEU A 12 5.68 -48.86 6.58
CA LEU A 12 6.93 -49.38 6.03
C LEU A 12 7.31 -50.76 6.61
N GLY A 13 6.31 -51.62 6.86
CA GLY A 13 6.52 -52.96 7.42
C GLY A 13 6.73 -52.99 8.94
N GLU A 14 6.57 -51.87 9.64
CA GLU A 14 6.76 -51.76 11.09
C GLU A 14 5.52 -51.19 11.79
N ASP A 15 5.18 -51.74 12.97
CA ASP A 15 4.12 -51.20 13.81
C ASP A 15 4.58 -49.95 14.56
N ARG A 16 4.13 -48.79 14.10
CA ARG A 16 4.49 -47.49 14.68
C ARG A 16 3.36 -46.98 15.58
N PRO A 17 3.67 -46.57 16.83
CA PRO A 17 2.68 -45.98 17.70
C PRO A 17 2.22 -44.63 17.14
N MET A 18 0.98 -44.23 17.47
CA MET A 18 0.33 -42.98 17.07
C MET A 18 -0.08 -42.19 18.32
N CYS A 19 -0.02 -40.86 18.26
CA CYS A 19 -0.30 -40.03 19.43
C CYS A 19 -1.79 -39.85 19.73
N CYS A 20 -2.67 -40.07 18.75
CA CYS A 20 -4.13 -39.97 18.87
C CYS A 20 -4.83 -40.78 17.76
N PRO A 21 -6.16 -41.01 17.86
CA PRO A 21 -6.93 -41.70 16.82
C PRO A 21 -6.85 -40.99 15.46
N GLY A 22 -6.76 -39.65 15.44
CA GLY A 22 -6.66 -38.87 14.20
C GLY A 22 -5.35 -39.15 13.46
N CYS A 23 -4.22 -39.22 14.18
CA CYS A 23 -2.95 -39.57 13.56
C CYS A 23 -2.91 -41.04 13.09
N GLN A 24 -3.61 -41.95 13.77
CA GLN A 24 -3.78 -43.32 13.30
C GLN A 24 -4.58 -43.38 12.01
N ALA A 25 -5.75 -42.73 11.95
CA ALA A 25 -6.60 -42.72 10.76
C ALA A 25 -5.88 -42.11 9.53
N VAL A 26 -5.11 -41.04 9.73
CA VAL A 26 -4.31 -40.43 8.65
C VAL A 26 -3.19 -41.37 8.19
N ALA A 27 -2.51 -42.04 9.13
CA ALA A 27 -1.44 -42.97 8.79
C ALA A 27 -1.95 -44.20 8.04
N ASP A 28 -3.05 -44.80 8.51
CA ASP A 28 -3.70 -45.93 7.86
C ASP A 28 -4.19 -45.55 6.45
N ALA A 29 -4.81 -44.37 6.30
CA ALA A 29 -5.24 -43.88 4.98
C ALA A 29 -4.07 -43.68 4.00
N ILE A 30 -2.91 -43.19 4.46
CA ILE A 30 -1.72 -43.02 3.61
C ILE A 30 -1.20 -44.38 3.13
N VAL A 31 -1.17 -45.36 4.03
CA VAL A 31 -0.70 -46.73 3.74
C VAL A 31 -1.66 -47.44 2.78
N GLU A 32 -2.97 -47.39 3.05
CA GLU A 32 -4.01 -48.01 2.22
C GLU A 32 -4.03 -47.47 0.78
N ASN A 33 -3.66 -46.20 0.58
CA ASN A 33 -3.57 -45.59 -0.74
C ASN A 33 -2.21 -45.80 -1.43
N GLY A 34 -1.33 -46.64 -0.88
CA GLY A 34 -0.01 -46.92 -1.45
C GLY A 34 0.95 -45.73 -1.43
N MET A 35 0.65 -44.68 -0.64
CA MET A 35 1.48 -43.47 -0.52
C MET A 35 2.52 -43.58 0.60
N GLU A 36 2.93 -44.80 0.92
CA GLU A 36 3.78 -45.12 2.07
C GLU A 36 5.21 -44.53 1.94
N ASP A 37 5.66 -44.25 0.71
CA ASP A 37 6.90 -43.54 0.41
C ASP A 37 6.95 -42.13 1.03
N TYR A 38 5.81 -41.53 1.39
CA TYR A 38 5.75 -40.30 2.20
C TYR A 38 6.60 -40.42 3.47
N TYR A 39 6.54 -41.57 4.16
CA TYR A 39 7.29 -41.82 5.39
C TYR A 39 8.76 -42.17 5.16
N ARG A 40 9.13 -42.60 3.94
CA ARG A 40 10.52 -42.87 3.56
C ARG A 40 11.30 -41.58 3.31
N HIS A 41 10.63 -40.56 2.79
CA HIS A 41 11.23 -39.25 2.47
C HIS A 41 11.04 -38.19 3.55
N ARG A 42 10.29 -38.50 4.61
CA ARG A 42 10.07 -37.59 5.72
C ARG A 42 11.28 -37.55 6.66
N THR A 43 12.02 -36.44 6.65
CA THR A 43 13.23 -36.22 7.44
C THR A 43 12.96 -35.63 8.84
N GLU A 44 11.81 -35.00 9.07
CA GLU A 44 11.51 -34.32 10.34
C GLU A 44 10.16 -34.76 10.96
N PRO A 45 10.10 -34.93 12.30
CA PRO A 45 8.84 -35.16 13.00
C PRO A 45 7.93 -33.93 12.87
N GLY A 46 6.62 -34.15 12.84
CA GLY A 46 5.63 -33.07 12.77
C GLY A 46 5.72 -32.18 14.01
N VAL A 47 5.83 -30.86 13.80
CA VAL A 47 5.89 -29.86 14.87
C VAL A 47 4.59 -29.88 15.67
N ARG A 48 4.69 -29.99 17.00
CA ARG A 48 3.53 -29.86 17.89
C ARG A 48 3.13 -28.37 17.98
N PRO A 49 1.85 -28.02 17.83
CA PRO A 49 1.39 -26.64 17.99
C PRO A 49 1.78 -26.00 19.33
N ALA A 50 1.93 -26.80 20.39
CA ALA A 50 2.26 -26.32 21.74
C ALA A 50 3.72 -25.85 21.91
N ASP A 51 4.69 -26.43 21.18
CA ASP A 51 6.12 -26.15 21.39
C ASP A 51 6.56 -24.81 20.75
N ASN A 52 5.74 -24.21 19.88
CA ASN A 52 6.01 -22.94 19.19
C ASN A 52 5.30 -21.73 19.82
N MET A 53 4.43 -21.96 20.82
CA MET A 53 3.49 -20.95 21.33
C MET A 53 4.18 -19.81 22.09
N SER A 54 5.16 -20.13 22.93
CA SER A 54 5.91 -19.16 23.75
C SER A 54 6.82 -18.24 22.91
N ARG A 55 7.39 -18.76 21.82
CA ARG A 55 8.27 -17.99 20.93
C ARG A 55 7.50 -17.02 20.03
N ILE A 56 6.33 -17.44 19.55
CA ILE A 56 5.38 -16.59 18.80
C ILE A 56 4.86 -15.46 19.70
N LEU A 57 4.59 -15.72 20.98
CA LEU A 57 4.20 -14.70 21.96
C LEU A 57 5.27 -13.61 22.14
N GLU A 58 6.55 -13.97 22.24
CA GLU A 58 7.63 -12.98 22.33
C GLU A 58 7.74 -12.13 21.06
N GLU A 59 7.65 -12.74 19.87
CA GLU A 59 7.68 -12.02 18.59
C GLU A 59 6.49 -11.06 18.42
N LEU A 60 5.29 -11.48 18.81
CA LEU A 60 4.08 -10.67 18.68
C LEU A 60 3.99 -9.55 19.71
N SER A 61 4.63 -9.69 20.88
CA SER A 61 4.67 -8.66 21.93
C SER A 61 5.31 -7.34 21.47
N VAL A 62 6.14 -7.38 20.41
CA VAL A 62 6.76 -6.19 19.80
C VAL A 62 5.70 -5.26 19.21
N TYR A 63 4.58 -5.79 18.73
CA TYR A 63 3.48 -5.01 18.16
C TYR A 63 2.64 -4.28 19.21
N ASP A 64 2.84 -4.54 20.50
CA ASP A 64 2.20 -3.79 21.59
C ASP A 64 2.92 -2.46 21.88
N ARG A 65 4.13 -2.26 21.34
CA ARG A 65 4.88 -1.03 21.56
C ARG A 65 4.18 0.15 20.89
N PRO A 66 3.95 1.27 21.60
CA PRO A 66 3.28 2.45 21.05
C PRO A 66 3.95 3.01 19.78
N GLU A 67 5.27 2.85 19.67
CA GLU A 67 6.06 3.31 18.52
C GLU A 67 5.74 2.55 17.24
N MET A 68 5.51 1.23 17.33
CA MET A 68 5.12 0.40 16.19
C MET A 68 3.67 0.68 15.80
N GLN A 69 2.77 0.79 16.79
CA GLN A 69 1.35 1.01 16.56
C GLN A 69 1.04 2.35 15.88
N LYS A 70 1.84 3.40 16.11
CA LYS A 70 1.69 4.69 15.40
C LYS A 70 1.65 4.58 13.88
N SER A 71 2.25 3.53 13.31
CA SER A 71 2.34 3.39 11.86
C SER A 71 1.08 2.80 11.21
N PHE A 72 0.29 1.99 11.92
CA PHE A 72 -0.84 1.26 11.33
C PHE A 72 -2.10 1.22 12.20
N VAL A 73 -2.05 1.79 13.42
CA VAL A 73 -3.19 1.89 14.34
C VAL A 73 -3.70 3.33 14.38
N ALA A 74 -4.97 3.52 14.08
CA ALA A 74 -5.68 4.78 14.27
C ALA A 74 -6.30 4.80 15.68
N ASN A 75 -6.07 5.88 16.43
CA ASN A 75 -6.76 6.13 17.69
C ASN A 75 -8.09 6.83 17.39
N ARG A 76 -9.22 6.25 17.80
CA ARG A 76 -10.53 6.93 17.79
C ARG A 76 -10.77 7.63 19.14
N GLU A 77 -11.83 8.42 19.23
CA GLU A 77 -12.23 9.08 20.49
C GLU A 77 -12.32 8.06 21.64
N GLY A 78 -11.60 8.32 22.74
CA GLY A 78 -11.44 7.39 23.86
C GLY A 78 -10.13 6.60 23.84
N ASP A 79 -10.14 5.38 24.41
CA ASP A 79 -9.01 4.43 24.41
C ASP A 79 -9.19 3.32 23.35
N THR A 80 -10.06 3.59 22.37
CA THR A 80 -10.37 2.69 21.26
C THR A 80 -9.33 2.82 20.16
N ARG A 81 -8.78 1.69 19.74
CA ARG A 81 -7.78 1.58 18.67
C ARG A 81 -8.35 0.79 17.50
N GLU A 82 -7.97 1.18 16.29
CA GLU A 82 -8.39 0.54 15.05
C GLU A 82 -7.16 0.22 14.20
N ALA A 83 -7.05 -1.01 13.70
CA ALA A 83 -5.93 -1.44 12.86
C ALA A 83 -6.43 -2.26 11.66
N SER A 84 -5.72 -2.13 10.55
CA SER A 84 -5.86 -3.02 9.40
C SER A 84 -4.77 -4.09 9.46
N LEU A 85 -5.15 -5.34 9.21
CA LEU A 85 -4.28 -6.52 9.20
C LEU A 85 -4.41 -7.23 7.84
N ILE A 86 -3.38 -7.94 7.42
CA ILE A 86 -3.45 -8.95 6.36
C ILE A 86 -3.37 -10.32 7.02
N LEU A 87 -4.25 -11.22 6.61
CA LEU A 87 -4.32 -12.60 7.07
C LEU A 87 -3.68 -13.53 6.03
N GLU A 88 -2.87 -14.48 6.48
CA GLU A 88 -2.26 -15.51 5.64
C GLU A 88 -2.82 -16.90 6.00
N GLY A 89 -2.98 -17.75 4.99
CA GLY A 89 -3.46 -19.14 5.16
C GLY A 89 -4.98 -19.29 5.17
N ILE A 90 -5.74 -18.20 4.95
CA ILE A 90 -7.20 -18.26 4.74
C ILE A 90 -7.45 -18.71 3.30
N VAL A 91 -8.22 -19.80 3.14
CA VAL A 91 -8.47 -20.43 1.83
C VAL A 91 -9.95 -20.49 1.45
N CYS A 92 -10.86 -20.29 2.40
CA CYS A 92 -12.30 -20.31 2.13
C CYS A 92 -13.09 -19.38 3.06
N SER A 93 -14.36 -19.14 2.71
CA SER A 93 -15.34 -18.43 3.54
C SER A 93 -15.49 -18.97 4.95
N ALA A 94 -15.36 -20.28 5.15
CA ALA A 94 -15.41 -20.89 6.47
C ALA A 94 -14.23 -20.45 7.36
N CYS A 95 -13.04 -20.24 6.78
CA CYS A 95 -11.88 -19.69 7.50
C CYS A 95 -12.16 -18.24 7.98
N VAL A 96 -12.82 -17.43 7.14
CA VAL A 96 -13.23 -16.06 7.47
C VAL A 96 -14.24 -16.06 8.60
N TRP A 97 -15.32 -16.84 8.47
CA TRP A 97 -16.34 -16.97 9.51
C TRP A 97 -15.76 -17.45 10.84
N LEU A 98 -14.88 -18.46 10.82
CA LEU A 98 -14.22 -18.98 12.01
C LEU A 98 -13.37 -17.91 12.68
N THR A 99 -12.56 -17.18 11.90
CA THR A 99 -11.70 -16.10 12.41
C THR A 99 -12.54 -14.95 12.98
N GLU A 100 -13.60 -14.52 12.28
CA GLU A 100 -14.50 -13.49 12.79
C GLU A 100 -15.21 -13.89 14.06
N ARG A 101 -15.76 -15.11 14.11
CA ARG A 101 -16.48 -15.64 15.26
C ARG A 101 -15.54 -15.77 16.46
N HIS A 102 -14.33 -16.26 16.25
CA HIS A 102 -13.35 -16.45 17.32
C HIS A 102 -12.86 -15.11 17.88
N VAL A 103 -12.47 -14.16 17.02
CA VAL A 103 -11.93 -12.86 17.46
C VAL A 103 -13.01 -11.98 18.08
N ARG A 104 -14.26 -12.00 17.60
CA ARG A 104 -15.37 -11.25 18.21
C ARG A 104 -15.77 -11.76 19.60
N GLN A 105 -15.38 -12.98 19.97
CA GLN A 105 -15.63 -13.52 21.31
C GLN A 105 -14.63 -13.02 22.36
N LEU A 106 -13.53 -12.39 21.93
CA LEU A 106 -12.54 -11.85 22.85
C LEU A 106 -13.08 -10.61 23.59
N PRO A 107 -12.95 -10.55 24.93
CA PRO A 107 -13.34 -9.37 25.68
C PRO A 107 -12.47 -8.17 25.28
N GLY A 108 -13.11 -7.03 25.02
CA GLY A 108 -12.44 -5.81 24.56
C GLY A 108 -12.38 -5.61 23.04
N VAL A 109 -12.75 -6.60 22.23
CA VAL A 109 -12.91 -6.40 20.77
C VAL A 109 -14.28 -5.78 20.49
N ILE A 110 -14.31 -4.60 19.87
CA ILE A 110 -15.53 -3.87 19.53
C ILE A 110 -16.08 -4.34 18.19
N SER A 111 -15.19 -4.47 17.20
CA SER A 111 -15.56 -4.95 15.87
C SER A 111 -14.38 -5.66 15.23
N PHE A 112 -14.64 -6.78 14.57
CA PHE A 112 -13.68 -7.46 13.73
C PHE A 112 -14.37 -7.92 12.45
N SER A 113 -13.84 -7.53 11.30
CA SER A 113 -14.33 -7.94 9.99
C SER A 113 -13.17 -8.37 9.11
N VAL A 114 -13.39 -9.40 8.29
CA VAL A 114 -12.38 -9.92 7.36
C VAL A 114 -12.94 -9.89 5.96
N ASN A 115 -12.23 -9.19 5.08
CA ASN A 115 -12.48 -9.23 3.66
C ASN A 115 -11.70 -10.41 3.06
N PHE A 116 -12.42 -11.46 2.70
CA PHE A 116 -11.87 -12.67 2.08
C PHE A 116 -11.02 -12.35 0.84
N SER A 117 -11.57 -11.57 -0.11
CA SER A 117 -10.95 -11.32 -1.41
C SER A 117 -9.61 -10.60 -1.35
N THR A 118 -9.39 -9.79 -0.30
CA THR A 118 -8.14 -9.05 -0.11
C THR A 118 -7.27 -9.60 1.01
N HIS A 119 -7.74 -10.66 1.68
CA HIS A 119 -7.25 -11.15 2.96
C HIS A 119 -7.07 -10.06 4.03
N ARG A 120 -7.81 -8.94 3.94
CA ARG A 120 -7.67 -7.81 4.87
C ARG A 120 -8.63 -7.97 6.04
N ALA A 121 -8.11 -7.94 7.26
CA ALA A 121 -8.90 -7.79 8.47
C ALA A 121 -8.93 -6.33 8.93
N GLN A 122 -10.06 -5.89 9.44
CA GLN A 122 -10.17 -4.65 10.18
C GLN A 122 -10.59 -4.97 11.60
N VAL A 123 -9.80 -4.50 12.56
CA VAL A 123 -10.03 -4.74 13.99
C VAL A 123 -10.13 -3.42 14.73
N SER A 124 -11.18 -3.28 15.53
CA SER A 124 -11.35 -2.20 16.51
C SER A 124 -11.44 -2.81 17.90
N TRP A 125 -10.62 -2.34 18.82
CA TRP A 125 -10.57 -2.86 20.18
C TRP A 125 -10.34 -1.75 21.21
N ASP A 126 -10.77 -2.00 22.44
CA ASP A 126 -10.47 -1.18 23.60
C ASP A 126 -9.09 -1.57 24.16
N ASN A 127 -8.13 -0.65 24.06
CA ASN A 127 -6.75 -0.89 24.47
C ASN A 127 -6.58 -1.07 25.99
N ARG A 128 -7.60 -0.77 26.81
CA ARG A 128 -7.59 -1.07 28.25
C ARG A 128 -7.89 -2.52 28.57
N GLN A 129 -8.65 -3.18 27.70
CA GLN A 129 -9.18 -4.52 27.94
C GLN A 129 -8.36 -5.59 27.25
N ILE A 130 -7.86 -5.33 26.03
CA ILE A 130 -7.10 -6.29 25.25
C ILE A 130 -5.98 -5.60 24.47
N LYS A 131 -4.85 -6.28 24.34
CA LYS A 131 -3.72 -5.81 23.51
C LYS A 131 -3.78 -6.39 22.11
N LEU A 132 -3.11 -5.72 21.17
CA LEU A 132 -3.05 -6.19 19.79
C LEU A 132 -2.36 -7.56 19.69
N SER A 133 -1.30 -7.78 20.47
CA SER A 133 -0.61 -9.09 20.51
C SER A 133 -1.54 -10.24 20.90
N GLU A 134 -2.47 -10.01 21.81
CA GLU A 134 -3.45 -11.01 22.25
C GLU A 134 -4.45 -11.35 21.13
N ILE A 135 -4.85 -10.36 20.35
CA ILE A 135 -5.69 -10.56 19.16
C ILE A 135 -4.93 -11.35 18.08
N LEU A 136 -3.69 -10.95 17.78
CA LEU A 136 -2.83 -11.67 16.82
C LEU A 136 -2.57 -13.11 17.27
N HIS A 137 -2.42 -13.32 18.58
CA HIS A 137 -2.26 -14.64 19.17
C HIS A 137 -3.52 -15.49 19.04
N ALA A 138 -4.71 -14.93 19.28
CA ALA A 138 -5.96 -15.66 19.08
C ALA A 138 -6.14 -16.09 17.62
N ILE A 139 -5.72 -15.27 16.66
CA ILE A 139 -5.70 -15.64 15.23
C ILE A 139 -4.68 -16.75 14.96
N ALA A 140 -3.50 -16.70 15.59
CA ALA A 140 -2.50 -17.76 15.49
C ALA A 140 -2.94 -19.09 16.11
N ALA A 141 -3.72 -19.05 17.20
CA ALA A 141 -4.20 -20.24 17.91
C ALA A 141 -5.16 -21.10 17.06
N ILE A 142 -5.90 -20.48 16.15
CA ILE A 142 -6.77 -21.16 15.18
C ILE A 142 -6.04 -21.51 13.86
N GLY A 143 -4.73 -21.24 13.78
CA GLY A 143 -3.86 -21.67 12.68
C GLY A 143 -3.61 -20.64 11.58
N TYR A 144 -4.03 -19.39 11.73
CA TYR A 144 -3.81 -18.32 10.74
C TYR A 144 -2.72 -17.35 11.19
N ARG A 145 -2.03 -16.71 10.24
CA ARG A 145 -1.06 -15.64 10.57
C ARG A 145 -1.65 -14.29 10.21
N ALA A 146 -1.41 -13.29 11.05
CA ALA A 146 -1.87 -11.93 10.83
C ALA A 146 -0.70 -10.94 10.91
N HIS A 147 -0.62 -10.05 9.92
CA HIS A 147 0.42 -9.03 9.82
C HIS A 147 -0.21 -7.63 9.74
N PRO A 148 0.33 -6.61 10.44
CA PRO A 148 -0.15 -5.25 10.28
C PRO A 148 -0.04 -4.74 8.84
N TYR A 149 -1.11 -4.11 8.35
CA TYR A 149 -1.18 -3.51 7.01
C TYR A 149 -1.55 -2.04 7.13
N ASP A 150 -0.79 -1.17 6.47
CA ASP A 150 -1.11 0.26 6.41
C ASP A 150 -1.63 0.62 5.00
N PRO A 151 -2.96 0.64 4.80
CA PRO A 151 -3.55 1.03 3.51
C PRO A 151 -3.23 2.47 3.13
N ASN A 152 -2.87 3.32 4.09
CA ASN A 152 -2.62 4.75 3.87
C ASN A 152 -1.13 5.07 3.73
N ARG A 153 -0.22 4.09 3.81
CA ARG A 153 1.22 4.37 3.75
C ARG A 153 1.62 4.99 2.41
N GLN A 154 1.13 4.41 1.31
CA GLN A 154 1.44 4.89 -0.04
C GLN A 154 0.85 6.27 -0.27
N ASP A 155 -0.42 6.49 0.12
CA ASP A 155 -1.08 7.80 0.01
C ASP A 155 -0.42 8.89 0.87
N ARG A 156 0.02 8.56 2.09
CA ARG A 156 0.73 9.49 2.96
C ARG A 156 2.11 9.83 2.40
N VAL A 157 2.82 8.86 1.86
CA VAL A 157 4.11 9.07 1.18
C VAL A 157 3.91 9.97 -0.04
N PHE A 158 2.92 9.70 -0.88
CA PHE A 158 2.57 10.51 -2.04
C PHE A 158 2.20 11.95 -1.64
N LYS A 159 1.29 12.13 -0.66
CA LYS A 159 0.90 13.46 -0.17
C LYS A 159 2.08 14.25 0.36
N ARG A 160 2.98 13.61 1.11
CA ARG A 160 4.19 14.24 1.64
C ARG A 160 5.15 14.64 0.54
N GLU A 161 5.39 13.77 -0.42
CA GLU A 161 6.27 14.04 -1.56
C GLU A 161 5.73 15.17 -2.44
N ARG A 162 4.44 15.12 -2.77
CA ARG A 162 3.73 16.20 -3.49
C ARG A 162 3.80 17.52 -2.75
N HIS A 163 3.57 17.53 -1.43
CA HIS A 163 3.64 18.76 -0.63
C HIS A 163 5.04 19.37 -0.64
N LEU A 164 6.09 18.56 -0.49
CA LEU A 164 7.48 19.03 -0.57
C LEU A 164 7.83 19.60 -1.96
N LEU A 165 7.39 18.94 -3.04
CA LEU A 165 7.58 19.44 -4.40
C LEU A 165 6.82 20.75 -4.64
N MET A 166 5.58 20.85 -4.16
CA MET A 166 4.79 22.08 -4.24
C MET A 166 5.47 23.24 -3.50
N GLN A 167 6.01 23.01 -2.30
CA GLN A 167 6.73 24.05 -1.56
C GLN A 167 8.00 24.49 -2.30
N ARG A 168 8.76 23.55 -2.87
CA ARG A 168 9.96 23.86 -3.68
C ARG A 168 9.61 24.62 -4.94
N LEU A 169 8.52 24.26 -5.60
CA LEU A 169 8.01 24.94 -6.79
C LEU A 169 7.52 26.34 -6.47
N ALA A 170 6.80 26.53 -5.35
CA ALA A 170 6.33 27.85 -4.92
C ALA A 170 7.50 28.79 -4.63
N VAL A 171 8.52 28.31 -3.90
CA VAL A 171 9.74 29.07 -3.62
C VAL A 171 10.52 29.36 -4.91
N ALA A 172 10.70 28.35 -5.77
CA ALA A 172 11.39 28.51 -7.05
C ALA A 172 10.68 29.52 -7.95
N GLY A 173 9.35 29.42 -8.08
CA GLY A 173 8.54 30.30 -8.91
C GLY A 173 8.54 31.74 -8.43
N LEU A 174 8.36 31.97 -7.12
CA LEU A 174 8.36 33.34 -6.57
C LEU A 174 9.71 34.02 -6.82
N VAL A 175 10.80 33.35 -6.49
CA VAL A 175 12.14 33.95 -6.62
C VAL A 175 12.58 34.03 -8.09
N TYR A 176 12.20 33.07 -8.95
CA TYR A 176 12.36 33.16 -10.40
C TYR A 176 11.72 34.45 -10.96
N LEU A 177 10.49 34.76 -10.56
CA LEU A 177 9.82 35.99 -11.02
C LEU A 177 10.59 37.26 -10.61
N GLN A 178 11.21 37.26 -9.41
CA GLN A 178 12.04 38.39 -8.96
C GLN A 178 13.35 38.49 -9.74
N VAL A 179 14.06 37.37 -9.94
CA VAL A 179 15.30 37.35 -10.73
C VAL A 179 15.04 37.72 -12.20
N MET A 180 13.90 37.29 -12.75
CA MET A 180 13.48 37.66 -14.10
C MET A 180 13.19 39.16 -14.22
N MET A 181 12.57 39.78 -13.22
CA MET A 181 12.35 41.24 -13.20
C MET A 181 13.68 42.01 -13.23
N ILE A 182 14.67 41.58 -12.43
CA ILE A 182 16.00 42.18 -12.41
C ILE A 182 16.73 41.94 -13.75
N SER A 183 16.62 40.74 -14.30
CA SER A 183 17.28 40.38 -15.55
C SER A 183 16.69 41.15 -16.73
N MET A 184 15.37 41.37 -16.73
CA MET A 184 14.72 42.26 -17.69
C MET A 184 15.26 43.68 -17.60
N ALA A 185 15.42 44.23 -16.40
CA ALA A 185 16.03 45.55 -16.19
C ALA A 185 17.50 45.61 -16.66
N LEU A 186 18.27 44.53 -16.49
CA LEU A 186 19.63 44.41 -17.00
C LEU A 186 19.66 44.34 -18.53
N TYR A 187 18.80 43.54 -19.16
CA TYR A 187 18.73 43.43 -20.61
C TYR A 187 18.36 44.77 -21.25
N PHE A 188 17.31 45.45 -20.77
CA PHE A 188 16.97 46.79 -21.25
C PHE A 188 18.04 47.83 -20.88
N GLY A 189 18.65 47.70 -19.71
CA GLY A 189 19.73 48.57 -19.24
C GLY A 189 20.94 48.56 -20.17
N ASP A 190 21.33 47.39 -20.67
CA ASP A 190 22.44 47.28 -21.65
C ASP A 190 22.11 48.00 -22.97
N TYR A 191 20.84 48.06 -23.38
CA TYR A 191 20.42 48.83 -24.56
C TYR A 191 20.27 50.34 -24.30
N LEU A 192 19.83 50.73 -23.10
CA LEU A 192 19.52 52.12 -22.74
C LEU A 192 20.71 52.87 -22.10
N GLY A 193 21.84 52.19 -21.87
CA GLY A 193 23.05 52.78 -21.31
C GLY A 193 23.06 52.81 -19.77
N ILE A 194 22.91 51.66 -19.13
CA ILE A 194 22.96 51.51 -17.67
C ILE A 194 24.35 51.85 -17.11
N ASN A 195 24.38 52.53 -15.96
CA ASN A 195 25.61 52.77 -15.22
C ASN A 195 26.19 51.44 -14.70
N ASP A 196 27.51 51.26 -14.88
CA ASP A 196 28.27 50.10 -14.40
C ASP A 196 28.01 49.78 -12.91
N GLN A 197 27.94 50.79 -12.04
CA GLN A 197 27.65 50.58 -10.61
C GLN A 197 26.28 49.92 -10.38
N LEU A 198 25.26 50.34 -11.13
CA LEU A 198 23.92 49.79 -11.02
C LEU A 198 23.85 48.37 -11.61
N ARG A 199 24.58 48.11 -12.69
CA ARG A 199 24.74 46.77 -13.26
C ARG A 199 25.35 45.81 -12.24
N TYR A 200 26.46 46.18 -11.61
CA TYR A 200 27.10 45.34 -10.58
C TYR A 200 26.22 45.12 -9.36
N PHE A 201 25.45 46.14 -8.94
CA PHE A 201 24.47 45.98 -7.87
C PHE A 201 23.43 44.90 -8.22
N PHE A 202 22.83 44.96 -9.41
CA PHE A 202 21.86 43.95 -9.85
C PHE A 202 22.48 42.56 -10.02
N TRP A 203 23.74 42.46 -10.41
CA TRP A 203 24.45 41.17 -10.48
C TRP A 203 24.57 40.50 -9.10
N TRP A 204 25.00 41.26 -8.09
CA TRP A 204 25.08 40.76 -6.72
C TRP A 204 23.72 40.39 -6.15
N VAL A 205 22.69 41.21 -6.41
CA VAL A 205 21.31 40.90 -5.99
C VAL A 205 20.82 39.61 -6.65
N SER A 206 21.03 39.42 -7.95
CA SER A 206 20.65 38.21 -8.68
C SER A 206 21.39 36.96 -8.17
N LEU A 207 22.67 37.07 -7.83
CA LEU A 207 23.44 35.99 -7.19
C LEU A 207 22.79 35.61 -5.84
N ILE A 208 22.55 36.59 -4.98
CA ILE A 208 21.99 36.36 -3.63
C ILE A 208 20.60 35.75 -3.71
N LEU A 209 19.74 36.23 -4.61
CA LEU A 209 18.38 35.69 -4.78
C LEU A 209 18.39 34.29 -5.39
N SER A 210 19.26 34.01 -6.35
CA SER A 210 19.30 32.69 -7.01
C SER A 210 19.93 31.60 -6.13
N THR A 211 20.83 31.95 -5.21
CA THR A 211 21.55 30.98 -4.35
C THR A 211 20.59 30.06 -3.56
N PRO A 212 19.58 30.57 -2.81
CA PRO A 212 18.64 29.73 -2.09
C PRO A 212 17.85 28.78 -2.99
N ILE A 213 17.43 29.21 -4.19
CA ILE A 213 16.68 28.33 -5.10
C ILE A 213 17.56 27.16 -5.55
N VAL A 214 18.80 27.44 -5.98
CA VAL A 214 19.73 26.41 -6.44
C VAL A 214 20.01 25.42 -5.31
N LEU A 215 20.25 25.91 -4.08
CA LEU A 215 20.58 25.06 -2.94
C LEU A 215 19.37 24.32 -2.33
N TYR A 216 18.16 24.85 -2.42
CA TYR A 216 16.95 24.25 -1.83
C TYR A 216 16.10 23.50 -2.86
N SER A 217 15.65 24.20 -3.90
CA SER A 217 14.80 23.65 -4.96
C SER A 217 15.60 22.75 -5.91
N GLY A 218 16.86 23.11 -6.18
CA GLY A 218 17.78 22.29 -6.99
C GLY A 218 18.11 20.92 -6.37
N GLN A 219 17.94 20.72 -5.06
CA GLN A 219 18.15 19.40 -4.43
C GLN A 219 17.28 18.29 -5.01
N ALA A 220 16.14 18.63 -5.60
CA ALA A 220 15.27 17.67 -6.27
C ALA A 220 16.00 16.94 -7.41
N PHE A 221 17.01 17.56 -8.03
CA PHE A 221 17.79 17.01 -9.13
C PHE A 221 19.17 16.51 -8.66
N PHE A 222 19.82 17.26 -7.75
CA PHE A 222 21.15 16.90 -7.27
C PHE A 222 21.20 15.58 -6.50
N LYS A 223 20.16 15.27 -5.70
CA LYS A 223 20.12 14.03 -4.91
C LYS A 223 20.02 12.79 -5.80
N PRO A 224 19.06 12.69 -6.74
CA PRO A 224 19.04 11.60 -7.72
C PRO A 224 20.32 11.53 -8.56
N ALA A 225 20.81 12.66 -9.07
CA ALA A 225 22.03 12.68 -9.89
C ALA A 225 23.25 12.10 -9.15
N TRP A 226 23.41 12.43 -7.87
CA TRP A 226 24.48 11.87 -7.04
C TRP A 226 24.32 10.36 -6.83
N ARG A 227 23.08 9.88 -6.68
CA ARG A 227 22.78 8.46 -6.57
C ARG A 227 23.10 7.73 -7.88
N ASP A 228 22.66 8.28 -9.00
CA ASP A 228 22.87 7.69 -10.33
C ASP A 228 24.37 7.60 -10.65
N LEU A 229 25.13 8.65 -10.32
CA LEU A 229 26.59 8.68 -10.45
C LEU A 229 27.26 7.58 -9.60
N LYS A 230 26.83 7.41 -8.33
CA LYS A 230 27.33 6.33 -7.46
C LYS A 230 27.00 4.94 -8.01
N GLN A 231 25.85 4.79 -8.64
CA GLN A 231 25.39 3.54 -9.24
C GLN A 231 25.96 3.32 -10.65
N LYS A 232 26.81 4.24 -11.16
CA LYS A 232 27.38 4.23 -12.51
C LYS A 232 26.31 4.16 -13.61
N GLN A 233 25.15 4.77 -13.36
CA GLN A 233 24.06 4.90 -14.32
C GLN A 233 23.90 6.37 -14.73
N VAL A 234 23.49 6.61 -15.96
CA VAL A 234 23.19 7.95 -16.47
C VAL A 234 21.68 8.13 -16.49
N GLY A 235 21.14 8.70 -15.42
CA GLY A 235 19.73 9.11 -15.36
C GLY A 235 19.53 10.52 -15.93
N MET A 236 18.27 10.88 -16.19
CA MET A 236 17.87 12.21 -16.66
C MET A 236 18.36 13.35 -15.74
N ASP A 237 18.46 13.08 -14.44
CA ASP A 237 18.83 14.10 -13.45
C ASP A 237 20.32 14.48 -13.48
N LEU A 238 21.18 13.63 -14.03
CA LEU A 238 22.63 13.87 -14.11
C LEU A 238 23.01 15.04 -15.05
N PRO A 239 22.63 15.05 -16.34
CA PRO A 239 22.92 16.17 -17.23
C PRO A 239 22.23 17.45 -16.78
N VAL A 240 20.99 17.36 -16.25
CA VAL A 240 20.26 18.51 -15.69
C VAL A 240 21.03 19.16 -14.55
N SER A 241 21.50 18.35 -13.60
CA SER A 241 22.27 18.82 -12.44
C SER A 241 23.59 19.46 -12.86
N LEU A 242 24.29 18.84 -13.81
CA LEU A 242 25.54 19.37 -14.35
C LEU A 242 25.34 20.74 -15.01
N SER A 243 24.30 20.89 -15.85
CA SER A 243 23.97 22.15 -16.51
C SER A 243 23.67 23.27 -15.50
N ILE A 244 22.88 22.97 -14.46
CA ILE A 244 22.57 23.95 -13.40
C ILE A 244 23.84 24.39 -12.67
N ILE A 245 24.70 23.44 -12.29
CA ILE A 245 25.94 23.73 -11.56
C ILE A 245 26.89 24.57 -12.42
N LEU A 246 27.11 24.20 -13.67
CA LEU A 246 28.01 24.92 -14.58
C LEU A 246 27.51 26.34 -14.88
N ALA A 247 26.22 26.49 -15.21
CA ALA A 247 25.65 27.80 -15.51
C ALA A 247 25.65 28.72 -14.28
N TYR A 248 25.34 28.18 -13.10
CA TYR A 248 25.37 28.93 -11.85
C TYR A 248 26.81 29.33 -11.45
N ALA A 249 27.75 28.39 -11.48
CA ALA A 249 29.15 28.65 -11.13
C ALA A 249 29.80 29.63 -12.12
N GLY A 250 29.54 29.50 -13.42
CA GLY A 250 30.00 30.44 -14.44
C GLY A 250 29.42 31.85 -14.22
N SER A 251 28.14 31.95 -13.89
CA SER A 251 27.51 33.24 -13.57
C SER A 251 28.10 33.86 -12.30
N ALA A 252 28.32 33.06 -11.25
CA ALA A 252 28.94 33.52 -10.01
C ALA A 252 30.39 34.00 -10.23
N TRP A 253 31.15 33.28 -11.07
CA TRP A 253 32.49 33.69 -11.47
C TRP A 253 32.46 35.05 -12.19
N ALA A 254 31.55 35.24 -13.13
CA ALA A 254 31.37 36.51 -13.84
C ALA A 254 31.06 37.68 -12.90
N VAL A 255 30.27 37.45 -11.84
CA VAL A 255 30.02 38.47 -10.80
C VAL A 255 31.29 38.83 -10.03
N ILE A 256 32.11 37.85 -9.68
CA ILE A 256 33.33 38.09 -8.88
C ILE A 256 34.42 38.77 -9.71
N THR A 257 34.60 38.35 -10.97
CA THR A 257 35.61 38.92 -11.87
C THR A 257 35.14 40.17 -12.61
N ASN A 258 33.89 40.60 -12.37
CA ASN A 258 33.26 41.74 -13.04
C ASN A 258 33.33 41.67 -14.57
N SER A 259 33.28 40.46 -15.14
CA SER A 259 33.51 40.21 -16.57
C SER A 259 32.54 39.19 -17.15
N GLY A 260 32.02 39.45 -18.35
CA GLY A 260 31.14 38.53 -19.07
C GLY A 260 29.66 38.76 -18.81
N HIS A 261 28.85 37.72 -18.99
CA HIS A 261 27.39 37.74 -18.82
C HIS A 261 26.95 36.76 -17.74
N ILE A 262 25.83 37.09 -17.07
CA ILE A 262 25.21 36.26 -16.03
C ILE A 262 23.97 35.56 -16.59
N TYR A 263 23.67 34.37 -16.07
CA TYR A 263 22.56 33.51 -16.52
C TYR A 263 21.69 33.02 -15.35
N PHE A 264 21.60 33.81 -14.26
CA PHE A 264 20.82 33.43 -13.07
C PHE A 264 19.32 33.30 -13.37
N ASP A 265 18.78 34.11 -14.30
CA ASP A 265 17.41 33.97 -14.80
C ASP A 265 17.18 32.60 -15.44
N SER A 266 18.08 32.20 -16.34
CA SER A 266 17.99 30.94 -17.07
C SER A 266 18.05 29.75 -16.11
N VAL A 267 18.96 29.80 -15.13
CA VAL A 267 19.08 28.74 -14.10
C VAL A 267 17.82 28.64 -13.25
N THR A 268 17.31 29.77 -12.76
CA THR A 268 16.13 29.78 -11.88
C THR A 268 14.85 29.42 -12.62
N MET A 269 14.70 29.87 -13.87
CA MET A 269 13.65 29.46 -14.80
C MET A 269 13.66 27.96 -15.03
N PHE A 270 14.83 27.41 -15.36
CA PHE A 270 14.98 26.00 -15.68
C PHE A 270 14.60 25.12 -14.49
N ILE A 271 15.04 25.47 -13.28
CA ILE A 271 14.65 24.77 -12.04
C ILE A 271 13.13 24.84 -11.82
N ALA A 272 12.51 26.01 -11.99
CA ALA A 272 11.07 26.19 -11.79
C ALA A 272 10.24 25.35 -12.79
N LEU A 273 10.60 25.39 -14.07
CA LEU A 273 9.90 24.63 -15.13
C LEU A 273 10.05 23.11 -14.93
N LEU A 274 11.26 22.62 -14.63
CA LEU A 274 11.48 21.20 -14.40
C LEU A 274 10.76 20.69 -13.14
N LEU A 275 10.70 21.49 -12.07
CA LEU A 275 9.91 21.15 -10.89
C LEU A 275 8.40 21.08 -11.21
N GLY A 276 7.91 22.00 -12.02
CA GLY A 276 6.53 21.97 -12.53
C GLY A 276 6.24 20.69 -13.32
N GLY A 277 7.14 20.32 -14.24
CA GLY A 277 7.06 19.07 -15.00
C GLY A 277 7.04 17.83 -14.10
N ARG A 278 7.94 17.77 -13.10
CA ARG A 278 8.01 16.65 -12.15
C ARG A 278 6.76 16.55 -11.27
N LEU A 279 6.14 17.66 -10.90
CA LEU A 279 4.87 17.67 -10.16
C LEU A 279 3.72 17.12 -11.02
N LEU A 280 3.65 17.51 -12.30
CA LEU A 280 2.68 16.99 -13.24
C LEU A 280 2.88 15.48 -13.46
N GLU A 281 4.13 15.05 -13.64
CA GLU A 281 4.50 13.65 -13.78
C GLU A 281 4.09 12.83 -12.55
N LEU A 282 4.42 13.30 -11.33
CA LEU A 282 4.05 12.65 -10.08
C LEU A 282 2.53 12.48 -9.98
N SER A 283 1.78 13.52 -10.33
CA SER A 283 0.31 13.51 -10.28
C SER A 283 -0.28 12.55 -11.32
N ALA A 284 0.28 12.51 -12.54
CA ALA A 284 -0.15 11.61 -13.60
C ALA A 284 0.12 10.15 -13.24
N ARG A 285 1.31 9.83 -12.70
CA ARG A 285 1.67 8.48 -12.25
C ARG A 285 0.75 7.97 -11.13
N HIS A 286 0.42 8.83 -10.16
CA HIS A 286 -0.49 8.45 -9.08
C HIS A 286 -1.91 8.17 -9.58
N LYS A 287 -2.46 9.05 -10.44
CA LYS A 287 -3.79 8.83 -11.04
C LYS A 287 -3.84 7.56 -11.90
N ALA A 288 -2.76 7.25 -12.61
CA ALA A 288 -2.66 5.99 -13.36
C ALA A 288 -2.66 4.75 -12.44
N GLY A 289 -2.01 4.85 -11.26
CA GLY A 289 -2.02 3.78 -10.26
C GLY A 289 -3.38 3.56 -9.59
N GLU A 290 -4.10 4.64 -9.26
CA GLU A 290 -5.44 4.58 -8.64
C GLU A 290 -6.48 3.90 -9.55
N MET A 291 -6.40 4.12 -10.86
CA MET A 291 -7.33 3.54 -11.85
C MET A 291 -7.22 2.01 -11.93
N SER A 292 -6.05 1.45 -11.68
CA SER A 292 -5.88 -0.01 -11.61
C SER A 292 -6.46 -0.61 -10.33
N GLU A 293 -6.52 0.15 -9.23
CA GLU A 293 -7.05 -0.31 -7.95
C GLU A 293 -8.59 -0.18 -7.85
N SER A 294 -9.19 0.81 -8.54
CA SER A 294 -10.64 1.05 -8.50
C SER A 294 -11.46 -0.07 -9.15
N LEU A 295 -10.91 -0.73 -10.18
CA LEU A 295 -11.54 -1.90 -10.82
C LEU A 295 -11.67 -3.09 -9.85
N THR A 296 -10.71 -3.26 -8.93
CA THR A 296 -10.75 -4.32 -7.91
C THR A 296 -11.81 -4.06 -6.83
N ARG A 297 -12.31 -2.83 -6.70
CA ARG A 297 -13.34 -2.46 -5.70
C ARG A 297 -14.78 -2.66 -6.20
N LEU A 298 -14.97 -3.01 -7.48
CA LEU A 298 -16.30 -3.14 -8.10
C LEU A 298 -16.95 -4.51 -7.90
N VAL A 299 -16.17 -5.55 -7.63
CA VAL A 299 -16.72 -6.87 -7.29
C VAL A 299 -17.11 -6.86 -5.81
N PRO A 300 -18.39 -6.98 -5.46
CA PRO A 300 -18.81 -7.04 -4.06
C PRO A 300 -18.18 -8.28 -3.41
N ALA A 301 -17.67 -8.12 -2.19
CA ALA A 301 -17.00 -9.21 -1.50
C ALA A 301 -17.97 -10.32 -1.06
N VAL A 302 -19.28 -10.05 -1.06
CA VAL A 302 -20.34 -10.91 -0.53
C VAL A 302 -21.49 -10.99 -1.53
N ALA A 303 -22.04 -12.18 -1.71
CA ALA A 303 -23.25 -12.49 -2.46
C ALA A 303 -24.30 -13.13 -1.54
N HIS A 304 -25.58 -12.94 -1.85
CA HIS A 304 -26.69 -13.51 -1.10
C HIS A 304 -27.26 -14.72 -1.87
N ARG A 305 -26.74 -15.92 -1.62
CA ARG A 305 -27.22 -17.16 -2.27
C ARG A 305 -28.54 -17.63 -1.68
N ILE A 306 -29.45 -18.07 -2.52
CA ILE A 306 -30.71 -18.71 -2.15
C ILE A 306 -30.45 -20.22 -2.07
N GLU A 307 -30.63 -20.81 -0.90
CA GLU A 307 -30.51 -22.24 -0.66
C GLU A 307 -31.74 -23.01 -1.19
N PRO A 308 -31.66 -24.34 -1.39
CA PRO A 308 -32.78 -25.15 -1.90
C PRO A 308 -34.04 -25.10 -1.03
N ASP A 309 -33.91 -24.76 0.26
CA ASP A 309 -35.03 -24.60 1.20
C ASP A 309 -35.69 -23.20 1.14
N GLY A 310 -35.20 -22.31 0.28
CA GLY A 310 -35.68 -20.94 0.10
C GLY A 310 -35.06 -19.93 1.09
N SER A 311 -34.15 -20.36 1.97
CA SER A 311 -33.42 -19.44 2.85
C SER A 311 -32.32 -18.68 2.09
N VAL A 312 -31.92 -17.52 2.59
CA VAL A 312 -30.87 -16.68 1.98
C VAL A 312 -29.63 -16.68 2.86
N LEU A 313 -28.51 -17.16 2.29
CA LEU A 313 -27.20 -17.23 2.95
C LEU A 313 -26.24 -16.21 2.34
N ALA A 314 -25.58 -15.42 3.19
CA ALA A 314 -24.49 -14.55 2.76
C ALA A 314 -23.20 -15.37 2.61
N ILE A 315 -22.71 -15.50 1.38
CA ILE A 315 -21.47 -16.20 1.03
C ILE A 315 -20.51 -15.24 0.33
N PRO A 316 -19.18 -15.46 0.34
CA PRO A 316 -18.28 -14.66 -0.48
C PRO A 316 -18.58 -14.83 -1.97
N ALA A 317 -18.54 -13.74 -2.73
CA ALA A 317 -18.89 -13.76 -4.15
C ALA A 317 -18.01 -14.71 -5.00
N PHE A 318 -16.79 -15.00 -4.56
CA PHE A 318 -15.89 -15.96 -5.21
C PHE A 318 -16.30 -17.43 -5.00
N ASP A 319 -17.08 -17.73 -3.96
CA ASP A 319 -17.57 -19.08 -3.68
C ASP A 319 -18.85 -19.41 -4.47
N LEU A 320 -19.35 -18.46 -5.27
CA LEU A 320 -20.44 -18.71 -6.20
C LEU A 320 -19.99 -19.71 -7.27
N VAL A 321 -20.77 -20.77 -7.43
CA VAL A 321 -20.57 -21.76 -8.49
C VAL A 321 -21.65 -21.61 -9.55
N GLU A 322 -21.33 -22.00 -10.78
CA GLU A 322 -22.30 -22.02 -11.87
C GLU A 322 -23.54 -22.85 -11.46
N GLY A 323 -24.72 -22.24 -11.60
CA GLY A 323 -26.00 -22.82 -11.17
C GLY A 323 -26.52 -22.30 -9.82
N ASP A 324 -25.72 -21.58 -9.04
CA ASP A 324 -26.19 -20.93 -7.82
C ASP A 324 -27.25 -19.85 -8.12
N ARG A 325 -28.28 -19.79 -7.28
CA ARG A 325 -29.31 -18.74 -7.32
C ARG A 325 -28.94 -17.63 -6.35
N VAL A 326 -28.89 -16.39 -6.82
CA VAL A 326 -28.48 -15.24 -5.99
C VAL A 326 -29.60 -14.21 -5.93
N LEU A 327 -29.91 -13.74 -4.72
CA LEU A 327 -30.82 -12.64 -4.48
C LEU A 327 -30.07 -11.31 -4.54
N ILE A 328 -30.46 -10.43 -5.45
CA ILE A 328 -29.91 -9.07 -5.58
C ILE A 328 -30.99 -8.08 -5.16
N ARG A 329 -30.76 -7.29 -4.11
CA ARG A 329 -31.73 -6.29 -3.64
C ARG A 329 -31.54 -4.96 -4.36
N PRO A 330 -32.56 -4.08 -4.38
CA PRO A 330 -32.40 -2.75 -4.95
C PRO A 330 -31.24 -1.98 -4.30
N GLY A 331 -30.27 -1.56 -5.13
CA GLY A 331 -29.07 -0.85 -4.69
C GLY A 331 -27.86 -1.74 -4.40
N ASP A 332 -28.01 -3.06 -4.38
CA ASP A 332 -26.88 -3.98 -4.27
C ASP A 332 -26.11 -4.08 -5.59
N ALA A 333 -24.80 -4.35 -5.50
CA ALA A 333 -23.97 -4.65 -6.66
C ALA A 333 -24.21 -6.10 -7.13
N VAL A 334 -24.15 -6.31 -8.44
CA VAL A 334 -24.26 -7.64 -9.03
C VAL A 334 -22.94 -8.40 -8.77
N PRO A 335 -22.96 -9.54 -8.05
CA PRO A 335 -21.75 -10.21 -7.58
C PRO A 335 -21.04 -11.08 -8.62
N ALA A 336 -21.75 -11.54 -9.64
CA ALA A 336 -21.24 -12.38 -10.71
C ALA A 336 -22.11 -12.24 -11.97
N ASP A 337 -21.57 -12.62 -13.13
CA ASP A 337 -22.32 -12.70 -14.38
C ASP A 337 -23.39 -13.79 -14.29
N GLY A 338 -24.58 -13.53 -14.82
CA GLY A 338 -25.70 -14.47 -14.75
C GLY A 338 -26.93 -14.04 -15.54
N VAL A 339 -27.99 -14.85 -15.46
CA VAL A 339 -29.28 -14.61 -16.12
C VAL A 339 -30.35 -14.38 -15.07
N VAL A 340 -31.25 -13.43 -15.32
CA VAL A 340 -32.39 -13.15 -14.43
C VAL A 340 -33.35 -14.34 -14.47
N HIS A 341 -33.56 -14.99 -13.33
CA HIS A 341 -34.50 -16.10 -13.22
C HIS A 341 -35.91 -15.63 -12.83
N GLU A 342 -35.99 -14.63 -11.93
CA GLU A 342 -37.25 -14.11 -11.39
C GLU A 342 -37.08 -12.63 -11.01
N GLY A 343 -38.12 -11.82 -11.27
CA GLY A 343 -38.16 -10.39 -10.97
C GLY A 343 -37.82 -9.47 -12.16
N GLU A 344 -38.12 -8.17 -12.01
CA GLU A 344 -37.83 -7.13 -12.99
C GLU A 344 -37.19 -5.92 -12.28
N SER A 345 -36.10 -5.41 -12.83
CA SER A 345 -35.41 -4.23 -12.29
C SER A 345 -34.60 -3.51 -13.37
N SER A 346 -33.98 -2.38 -13.03
CA SER A 346 -33.01 -1.70 -13.87
C SER A 346 -31.63 -1.73 -13.25
N VAL A 347 -30.61 -2.01 -14.07
CA VAL A 347 -29.23 -2.14 -13.64
C VAL A 347 -28.39 -1.04 -14.29
N ASN A 348 -27.64 -0.31 -13.46
CA ASN A 348 -26.70 0.68 -13.96
C ASN A 348 -25.39 -0.01 -14.39
N ALA A 349 -25.21 -0.16 -15.71
CA ALA A 349 -24.01 -0.73 -16.30
C ALA A 349 -22.99 0.34 -16.78
N ALA A 350 -23.19 1.62 -16.47
CA ALA A 350 -22.37 2.74 -16.99
C ALA A 350 -20.87 2.57 -16.76
N MET A 351 -20.48 1.92 -15.66
CA MET A 351 -19.07 1.68 -15.33
C MET A 351 -18.43 0.57 -16.18
N LEU A 352 -19.22 -0.33 -16.77
CA LEU A 352 -18.76 -1.42 -17.63
C LEU A 352 -18.94 -1.08 -19.11
N THR A 353 -20.10 -0.54 -19.49
CA THR A 353 -20.48 -0.27 -20.88
C THR A 353 -20.25 1.18 -21.30
N GLY A 354 -20.15 2.11 -20.35
CA GLY A 354 -20.08 3.56 -20.62
C GLY A 354 -21.44 4.22 -20.87
N GLU A 355 -22.52 3.45 -20.94
CA GLU A 355 -23.86 3.97 -21.21
C GLU A 355 -24.51 4.58 -19.96
N SER A 356 -24.98 5.83 -20.05
CA SER A 356 -25.51 6.56 -18.89
C SER A 356 -26.93 6.15 -18.47
N VAL A 357 -27.66 5.44 -19.34
CA VAL A 357 -29.05 5.03 -19.09
C VAL A 357 -29.06 3.63 -18.46
N PRO A 358 -29.74 3.42 -17.31
CA PRO A 358 -29.89 2.09 -16.73
C PRO A 358 -30.58 1.12 -17.68
N GLU A 359 -30.06 -0.10 -17.76
CA GLU A 359 -30.63 -1.16 -18.60
C GLU A 359 -31.72 -1.91 -17.83
N SER A 360 -32.91 -2.04 -18.43
CA SER A 360 -33.96 -2.91 -17.88
C SER A 360 -33.58 -4.37 -18.02
N LYS A 361 -33.74 -5.15 -16.94
CA LYS A 361 -33.48 -6.59 -16.87
C LYS A 361 -34.72 -7.31 -16.35
N TYR A 362 -35.13 -8.34 -17.06
CA TYR A 362 -36.27 -9.21 -16.80
C TYR A 362 -35.95 -10.62 -17.34
N PRO A 363 -36.73 -11.66 -16.99
CA PRO A 363 -36.45 -13.05 -17.37
C PRO A 363 -36.52 -13.33 -18.87
#